data_AF-A0A2R6T4J7-F1
#
_entry.id   AF-A0A2R6T4J7-F1
#
_cell.length_a   1.000
_cell.length_b   1.000
_cell.length_c   1.000
_cell.angle_alpha   90.00
_cell.angle_beta   90.00
_cell.angle_gamma   90.00
#
_symmetry.space_group_name_H-M   'P 1'
#
loop_
_entity.id
_entity.type
_entity.pdbx_description
1 polymer ?
#
loop_
_entity_poly.entity_id
_entity_poly.type
_entity_poly.pdbx_seq_one_letter_code
_entity_poly.pdbx_strand_id
1 'polypeptide(L)'
;FDNSENNNLDITDEEDVKEVHDKSLIFLYRLLFLFYANSGGMLGENIPRQYQSDYSFSWWLDGVLDEVDEDEVSPVGVIHHLNLKSIFEIVGKGSKGIDKIPEEEFEFPAYNGRLFSNEEHEFFKDKRIRSKYLAKVVDLLARRETEEGEKQVRIDYSDLGVKHLGGIYEGLLEYELKSADEKKIAVKENGSLKWVSATEVDKDFSD
;
A
#
# COMPACT_ATOMS: atom_id res chain seq x y z
N PHE A 1 -11.24 1.76 2.52
CA PHE A 1 -11.33 3.02 1.77
C PHE A 1 -12.37 3.92 2.43
N ASP A 2 -12.03 5.18 2.65
CA ASP A 2 -12.89 6.14 3.32
C ASP A 2 -12.95 7.43 2.51
N ASN A 3 -14.15 8.00 2.44
CA ASN A 3 -14.33 9.43 2.29
C ASN A 3 -15.56 9.78 3.12
N SER A 4 -15.44 10.83 3.91
CA SER A 4 -16.40 11.28 4.92
C SER A 4 -17.87 11.13 4.47
N GLU A 5 -18.63 10.40 5.29
CA GLU A 5 -20.09 10.28 5.39
C GLU A 5 -20.88 9.37 4.44
N ASN A 6 -20.38 8.96 3.27
CA ASN A 6 -20.90 7.76 2.59
C ASN A 6 -19.93 7.33 1.49
N ASN A 7 -19.18 6.25 1.69
CA ASN A 7 -18.27 5.76 0.68
C ASN A 7 -18.99 4.91 -0.38
N ASN A 8 -20.34 4.89 -0.44
CA ASN A 8 -21.14 4.08 -1.38
C ASN A 8 -20.62 2.64 -1.54
N LEU A 9 -20.12 2.06 -0.45
CA LEU A 9 -19.67 0.67 -0.39
C LEU A 9 -20.39 0.04 0.79
N ASP A 10 -21.12 -1.03 0.53
CA ASP A 10 -21.81 -1.83 1.52
C ASP A 10 -20.99 -3.10 1.81
N ILE A 11 -20.57 -3.28 3.06
CA ILE A 11 -19.81 -4.46 3.49
C ILE A 11 -20.67 -5.74 3.46
N THR A 12 -21.99 -5.62 3.34
CA THR A 12 -22.93 -6.74 3.21
C THR A 12 -23.24 -7.10 1.76
N ASP A 13 -22.85 -6.26 0.80
CA ASP A 13 -22.99 -6.53 -0.62
C ASP A 13 -21.75 -7.27 -1.15
N GLU A 14 -21.95 -8.48 -1.69
CA GLU A 14 -20.87 -9.30 -2.24
C GLU A 14 -20.16 -8.64 -3.43
N GLU A 15 -20.87 -7.85 -4.24
CA GLU A 15 -20.27 -7.13 -5.38
C GLU A 15 -19.31 -6.04 -4.90
N ASP A 16 -19.72 -5.26 -3.88
CA ASP A 16 -18.89 -4.21 -3.29
C ASP A 16 -17.66 -4.81 -2.57
N VAL A 17 -17.84 -5.91 -1.84
CA VAL A 17 -16.74 -6.62 -1.17
C VAL A 17 -15.73 -7.12 -2.20
N LYS A 18 -16.21 -7.70 -3.30
CA LYS A 18 -15.35 -8.16 -4.40
C LYS A 18 -14.64 -7.00 -5.09
N GLU A 19 -15.33 -5.89 -5.36
CA GLU A 19 -14.69 -4.72 -5.94
C GLU A 19 -13.58 -4.20 -5.02
N VAL A 20 -13.87 -4.01 -3.73
CA VAL A 20 -12.87 -3.56 -2.74
C VAL A 20 -11.67 -4.51 -2.69
N HIS A 21 -11.89 -5.82 -2.76
CA HIS A 21 -10.82 -6.80 -2.83
C HIS A 21 -9.94 -6.60 -4.07
N ASP A 22 -10.53 -6.58 -5.26
CA ASP A 22 -9.81 -6.46 -6.53
C ASP A 22 -9.03 -5.13 -6.60
N LYS A 23 -9.63 -4.04 -6.12
CA LYS A 23 -8.96 -2.73 -6.06
C LYS A 23 -7.88 -2.70 -4.99
N SER A 24 -8.03 -3.41 -3.88
CA SER A 24 -6.97 -3.53 -2.87
C SER A 24 -5.75 -4.26 -3.43
N LEU A 25 -5.94 -5.32 -4.22
CA LEU A 25 -4.86 -6.02 -4.90
C LEU A 25 -4.13 -5.11 -5.90
N ILE A 26 -4.86 -4.37 -6.73
CA ILE A 26 -4.25 -3.39 -7.66
C ILE A 26 -3.45 -2.32 -6.89
N PHE A 27 -3.98 -1.82 -5.78
CA PHE A 27 -3.30 -0.82 -4.96
C PHE A 27 -2.01 -1.40 -4.33
N LEU A 28 -2.07 -2.63 -3.82
CA LEU A 28 -0.91 -3.35 -3.30
C LEU A 28 0.14 -3.56 -4.39
N TYR A 29 -0.26 -3.89 -5.62
CA TYR A 29 0.67 -4.05 -6.75
C TYR A 29 1.36 -2.74 -7.11
N ARG A 30 0.65 -1.62 -7.06
CA ARG A 30 1.26 -0.29 -7.23
C ARG A 30 2.32 -0.01 -6.17
N LEU A 31 2.05 -0.33 -4.90
CA LEU A 31 3.03 -0.18 -3.81
C LEU A 31 4.25 -1.07 -4.00
N LEU A 32 4.04 -2.36 -4.27
CA LEU A 32 5.14 -3.31 -4.51
C LEU A 32 6.02 -2.88 -5.69
N PHE A 33 5.40 -2.35 -6.75
CA PHE A 33 6.15 -1.77 -7.85
C PHE A 33 7.02 -0.60 -7.39
N LEU A 34 6.48 0.32 -6.57
CA LEU A 34 7.28 1.44 -6.04
C LEU A 34 8.46 0.94 -5.20
N PHE A 35 8.25 -0.04 -4.31
CA PHE A 35 9.34 -0.65 -3.53
C PHE A 35 10.42 -1.27 -4.42
N TYR A 36 10.00 -2.08 -5.40
CA TYR A 36 10.91 -2.71 -6.37
C TYR A 36 11.69 -1.68 -7.18
N ALA A 37 10.98 -0.72 -7.79
CA ALA A 37 11.58 0.31 -8.62
C ALA A 37 12.51 1.23 -7.81
N ASN A 38 12.17 1.52 -6.55
CA ASN A 38 13.02 2.29 -5.66
C ASN A 38 14.32 1.56 -5.31
N SER A 39 14.23 0.29 -4.87
CA SER A 39 15.41 -0.54 -4.60
C SER A 39 16.30 -0.73 -5.82
N GLY A 40 15.72 -0.79 -7.02
CA GLY A 40 16.45 -0.88 -8.28
C GLY A 40 16.98 0.45 -8.83
N GLY A 41 16.82 1.58 -8.14
CA GLY A 41 17.27 2.90 -8.60
C GLY A 41 16.47 3.46 -9.79
N MET A 42 15.31 2.89 -10.10
CA MET A 42 14.50 3.24 -11.27
C MET A 42 13.69 4.52 -11.05
N LEU A 43 13.32 4.85 -9.80
CA LEU A 43 12.50 6.03 -9.50
C LEU A 43 13.28 7.35 -9.46
N GLY A 44 14.42 7.42 -10.16
CA GLY A 44 15.23 8.63 -10.29
C GLY A 44 15.84 9.11 -8.97
N GLU A 45 17.12 8.82 -8.74
CA GLU A 45 17.83 9.25 -7.52
C GLU A 45 18.02 10.78 -7.41
N ASN A 46 17.73 11.52 -8.50
CA ASN A 46 18.03 12.95 -8.62
C ASN A 46 16.78 13.81 -8.85
N ILE A 47 15.65 13.49 -8.20
CA ILE A 47 14.50 14.41 -8.17
C ILE A 47 14.94 15.72 -7.48
N PRO A 48 14.82 16.89 -8.14
CA PRO A 48 15.22 18.16 -7.54
C PRO A 48 14.46 18.44 -6.24
N ARG A 49 15.13 19.10 -5.29
CA ARG A 49 14.61 19.31 -3.92
C ARG A 49 13.20 19.90 -3.88
N GLN A 50 12.86 20.82 -4.78
CA GLN A 50 11.54 21.44 -4.86
C GLN A 50 10.41 20.48 -5.25
N TYR A 51 10.74 19.32 -5.80
CA TYR A 51 9.79 18.29 -6.26
C TYR A 51 9.80 17.03 -5.38
N GLN A 52 10.76 16.90 -4.45
CA GLN A 52 10.92 15.69 -3.64
C GLN A 52 9.72 15.38 -2.75
N SER A 53 9.13 16.41 -2.11
CA SER A 53 7.97 16.22 -1.23
C SER A 53 6.75 15.64 -1.93
N ASP A 54 6.64 15.89 -3.23
CA ASP A 54 5.46 15.56 -4.03
C ASP A 54 5.65 14.24 -4.80
N TYR A 55 6.88 13.94 -5.20
CA TYR A 55 7.16 12.90 -6.20
C TYR A 55 8.20 11.86 -5.79
N SER A 56 8.99 12.09 -4.73
CA SER A 56 10.02 11.15 -4.31
C SER A 56 9.45 10.07 -3.39
N PHE A 57 9.37 8.84 -3.87
CA PHE A 57 8.90 7.71 -3.08
C PHE A 57 9.77 7.44 -1.85
N SER A 58 11.10 7.49 -1.99
CA SER A 58 12.04 7.30 -0.87
C SER A 58 11.80 8.31 0.26
N TRP A 59 11.73 9.60 -0.08
CA TRP A 59 11.47 10.68 0.86
C TRP A 59 10.12 10.52 1.57
N TRP A 60 9.07 10.17 0.80
CA TRP A 60 7.76 9.89 1.36
C TRP A 60 7.77 8.66 2.27
N LEU A 61 8.45 7.58 1.88
CA LEU A 61 8.56 6.35 2.65
C LEU A 61 9.26 6.62 3.98
N ASP A 62 10.39 7.33 3.96
CA ASP A 62 11.13 7.71 5.16
C ASP A 62 10.23 8.49 6.12
N GLY A 63 9.53 9.51 5.64
CA GLY A 63 8.61 10.30 6.47
C GLY A 63 7.45 9.48 7.07
N VAL A 64 6.88 8.53 6.31
CA VAL A 64 5.85 7.63 6.84
C VAL A 64 6.40 6.75 7.96
N LEU A 65 7.61 6.20 7.79
CA LEU A 65 8.23 5.33 8.81
C LEU A 65 8.61 6.12 10.06
N ASP A 66 9.10 7.34 9.91
CA ASP A 66 9.39 8.23 11.03
C ASP A 66 8.10 8.53 11.83
N GLU A 67 7.00 8.89 11.16
CA GLU A 67 5.70 9.09 11.83
C GLU A 67 5.19 7.81 12.53
N VAL A 68 5.45 6.62 11.98
CA VAL A 68 5.10 5.34 12.61
C VAL A 68 5.93 5.10 13.87
N ASP A 69 7.22 5.37 13.83
CA ASP A 69 8.13 5.17 14.96
C ASP A 69 7.85 6.16 16.10
N GLU A 70 7.36 7.35 15.78
CA GLU A 70 6.99 8.39 16.74
C GLU A 70 5.52 8.30 17.21
N ASP A 71 4.73 7.35 16.69
CA ASP A 71 3.27 7.21 16.92
C ASP A 71 2.47 8.49 16.58
N GLU A 72 2.91 9.24 15.57
CA GLU A 72 2.32 10.51 15.15
C GLU A 72 1.40 10.39 13.93
N VAL A 73 1.23 9.19 13.37
CA VAL A 73 0.40 8.99 12.17
C VAL A 73 -1.05 9.40 12.43
N SER A 74 -1.55 10.33 11.60
CA SER A 74 -2.93 10.82 11.73
C SER A 74 -3.97 9.67 11.60
N PRO A 75 -4.88 9.50 12.57
CA PRO A 75 -5.91 8.45 12.53
C PRO A 75 -7.03 8.74 11.54
N VAL A 76 -7.21 10.01 11.16
CA VAL A 76 -8.33 10.47 10.32
C VAL A 76 -7.88 11.13 9.02
N GLY A 77 -6.64 11.62 8.96
CA GLY A 77 -6.08 12.25 7.78
C GLY A 77 -5.91 11.28 6.61
N VAL A 78 -5.72 11.84 5.41
CA VAL A 78 -5.50 11.08 4.16
C VAL A 78 -4.24 11.54 3.42
N ILE A 79 -3.35 12.27 4.10
CA ILE A 79 -2.20 12.94 3.46
C ILE A 79 -1.28 11.96 2.76
N HIS A 80 -0.96 10.81 3.36
CA HIS A 80 -0.11 9.81 2.70
C HIS A 80 -0.73 9.26 1.42
N HIS A 81 -2.07 9.12 1.38
CA HIS A 81 -2.76 8.68 0.18
C HIS A 81 -2.71 9.76 -0.92
N LEU A 82 -2.81 11.04 -0.55
CA LEU A 82 -2.65 12.15 -1.50
C LEU A 82 -1.23 12.22 -2.07
N ASN A 83 -0.21 12.05 -1.22
CA ASN A 83 1.18 12.03 -1.65
C ASN A 83 1.45 10.83 -2.59
N LEU A 84 0.97 9.64 -2.24
CA LEU A 84 1.04 8.47 -3.12
C LEU A 84 0.34 8.69 -4.45
N LYS A 85 -0.77 9.42 -4.48
CA LYS A 85 -1.46 9.73 -5.74
C LYS A 85 -0.56 10.53 -6.68
N SER A 86 0.17 11.52 -6.16
CA SER A 86 1.15 12.29 -6.93
C SER A 86 2.34 11.43 -7.38
N ILE A 87 2.84 10.56 -6.51
CA ILE A 87 3.93 9.61 -6.85
C ILE A 87 3.47 8.63 -7.94
N PHE A 88 2.26 8.07 -7.84
CA PHE A 88 1.70 7.20 -8.87
C PHE A 88 1.52 7.93 -10.20
N GLU A 89 1.14 9.22 -10.16
CA GLU A 89 0.96 10.01 -11.37
C GLU A 89 2.29 10.22 -12.10
N ILE A 90 3.34 10.66 -11.41
CA ILE A 90 4.66 10.87 -12.05
C ILE A 90 5.27 9.54 -12.50
N VAL A 91 5.06 8.45 -11.77
CA VAL A 91 5.52 7.12 -12.18
C VAL A 91 4.78 6.65 -13.43
N GLY A 92 3.47 6.85 -13.51
CA GLY A 92 2.67 6.42 -14.66
C GLY A 92 2.91 7.25 -15.93
N LYS A 93 3.08 8.57 -15.79
CA LYS A 93 3.16 9.50 -16.93
C LYS A 93 4.58 9.96 -17.27
N GLY A 94 5.52 9.83 -16.33
CA GLY A 94 6.82 10.48 -16.40
C GLY A 94 6.72 11.99 -16.20
N SER A 95 7.86 12.63 -15.92
CA SER A 95 8.02 14.08 -15.76
C SER A 95 7.32 14.91 -16.85
N LYS A 96 7.50 14.54 -18.13
CA LYS A 96 6.92 15.24 -19.30
C LYS A 96 5.40 15.18 -19.37
N GLY A 97 4.77 14.24 -18.66
CA GLY A 97 3.32 14.12 -18.60
C GLY A 97 2.68 14.83 -17.40
N ILE A 98 3.46 15.58 -16.62
CA ILE A 98 3.01 16.36 -15.47
C ILE A 98 3.06 17.85 -15.82
N ASP A 99 1.89 18.47 -16.00
CA ASP A 99 1.79 19.90 -16.38
C ASP A 99 2.51 20.87 -15.42
N LYS A 100 2.71 20.46 -14.18
CA LYS A 100 3.38 21.26 -13.13
C LYS A 100 4.90 21.20 -13.19
N ILE A 101 5.48 20.32 -14.00
CA ILE A 101 6.92 20.14 -14.15
C ILE A 101 7.31 20.60 -15.56
N PRO A 102 8.01 21.75 -15.70
CA PRO A 102 8.62 22.13 -16.97
C PRO A 102 9.53 21.01 -17.52
N GLU A 103 9.50 20.77 -18.83
CA GLU A 103 10.20 19.66 -19.49
C GLU A 103 11.73 19.70 -19.25
N GLU A 104 12.27 20.89 -19.05
CA GLU A 104 13.69 21.16 -18.82
C GLU A 104 14.17 20.95 -17.37
N GLU A 105 13.26 20.81 -16.39
CA GLU A 105 13.64 20.83 -14.97
C GLU A 105 14.29 19.51 -14.50
N PHE A 106 13.73 18.37 -14.90
CA PHE A 106 14.34 17.05 -14.70
C PHE A 106 13.64 15.99 -15.54
N GLU A 107 14.36 14.91 -15.84
CA GLU A 107 13.80 13.75 -16.52
C GLU A 107 13.46 12.65 -15.51
N PHE A 108 12.19 12.26 -15.52
CA PHE A 108 11.67 11.08 -14.85
C PHE A 108 10.95 10.21 -15.89
N PRO A 109 11.39 8.97 -16.14
CA PRO A 109 10.79 8.10 -17.14
C PRO A 109 9.42 7.56 -16.70
N ALA A 110 8.52 7.38 -17.65
CA ALA A 110 7.22 6.76 -17.40
C ALA A 110 7.37 5.23 -17.28
N TYR A 111 6.73 4.64 -16.28
CA TYR A 111 6.72 3.21 -16.03
C TYR A 111 5.31 2.65 -16.03
N ASN A 112 5.10 1.52 -16.72
CA ASN A 112 3.90 0.69 -16.63
C ASN A 112 2.59 1.50 -16.59
N GLY A 113 2.42 2.41 -17.57
CA GLY A 113 1.37 3.44 -17.55
C GLY A 113 -0.06 2.93 -17.36
N ARG A 114 -0.34 1.65 -17.66
CA ARG A 114 -1.64 1.00 -17.38
C ARG A 114 -1.88 0.74 -15.90
N LEU A 115 -0.91 0.16 -15.18
CA LEU A 115 -1.02 -0.12 -13.74
C LEU A 115 -1.27 1.17 -12.96
N PHE A 116 -0.65 2.27 -13.37
CA PHE A 116 -0.78 3.59 -12.74
C PHE A 116 -1.82 4.51 -13.39
N SER A 117 -2.54 4.05 -14.42
CA SER A 117 -3.56 4.86 -15.10
C SER A 117 -4.74 5.14 -14.18
N ASN A 118 -5.09 6.41 -14.00
CA ASN A 118 -6.33 6.79 -13.31
C ASN A 118 -7.56 6.63 -14.21
N GLU A 119 -7.39 6.60 -15.55
CA GLU A 119 -8.49 6.37 -16.49
C GLU A 119 -8.97 4.92 -16.43
N GLU A 120 -8.05 3.95 -16.27
CA GLU A 120 -8.39 2.53 -16.14
C GLU A 120 -8.89 2.15 -14.72
N HIS A 121 -8.79 3.06 -13.74
CA HIS A 121 -9.09 2.78 -12.34
C HIS A 121 -9.89 3.90 -11.66
N GLU A 122 -11.13 4.11 -12.10
CA GLU A 122 -12.02 5.16 -11.57
C GLU A 122 -12.25 5.07 -10.05
N PHE A 123 -12.23 3.86 -9.49
CA PHE A 123 -12.34 3.63 -8.05
C PHE A 123 -11.35 4.47 -7.23
N PHE A 124 -10.11 4.65 -7.70
CA PHE A 124 -9.10 5.42 -6.96
C PHE A 124 -9.22 6.94 -7.14
N LYS A 125 -10.13 7.43 -8.01
CA LYS A 125 -10.35 8.88 -8.17
C LYS A 125 -10.96 9.47 -6.90
N ASP A 126 -11.97 8.79 -6.35
CA ASP A 126 -12.84 9.30 -5.28
C ASP A 126 -12.64 8.61 -3.94
N LYS A 127 -12.17 7.36 -3.94
CA LYS A 127 -11.94 6.59 -2.71
C LYS A 127 -10.52 6.84 -2.18
N ARG A 128 -10.40 7.11 -0.88
CA ARG A 128 -9.10 7.35 -0.22
C ARG A 128 -8.83 6.31 0.86
N ILE A 129 -7.59 6.22 1.31
CA ILE A 129 -7.22 5.39 2.46
C ILE A 129 -6.76 6.32 3.56
N ARG A 130 -7.25 6.13 4.80
CA ARG A 130 -6.78 6.92 5.94
C ARG A 130 -5.31 6.63 6.21
N SER A 131 -4.58 7.66 6.60
CA SER A 131 -3.14 7.64 6.89
C SER A 131 -2.78 6.49 7.83
N LYS A 132 -3.51 6.31 8.95
CA LYS A 132 -3.28 5.19 9.89
C LYS A 132 -3.25 3.80 9.24
N TYR A 133 -4.18 3.50 8.32
CA TYR A 133 -4.21 2.19 7.67
C TYR A 133 -3.14 2.08 6.60
N LEU A 134 -2.92 3.15 5.84
CA LEU A 134 -1.91 3.17 4.78
C LEU A 134 -0.49 3.05 5.37
N ALA A 135 -0.18 3.81 6.42
CA ALA A 135 1.10 3.75 7.12
C ALA A 135 1.38 2.34 7.64
N LYS A 136 0.37 1.67 8.23
CA LYS A 136 0.50 0.27 8.66
C LYS A 136 0.83 -0.67 7.50
N VAL A 137 0.18 -0.52 6.35
CA VAL A 137 0.48 -1.35 5.17
C VAL A 137 1.90 -1.07 4.66
N VAL A 138 2.30 0.19 4.61
CA VAL A 138 3.63 0.61 4.16
C VAL A 138 4.71 0.07 5.09
N ASP A 139 4.51 0.16 6.40
CA ASP A 139 5.39 -0.37 7.42
C ASP A 139 5.61 -1.89 7.25
N LEU A 140 4.52 -2.65 7.11
CA LEU A 140 4.55 -4.10 6.87
C LEU A 140 5.26 -4.49 5.57
N LEU A 141 5.23 -3.62 4.56
CA LEU A 141 5.94 -3.84 3.30
C LEU A 141 7.40 -3.39 3.37
N ALA A 142 7.70 -2.36 4.16
CA ALA A 142 9.01 -1.75 4.20
C ALA A 142 9.96 -2.50 5.13
N ARG A 143 9.46 -3.09 6.21
CA ARG A 143 10.26 -3.62 7.31
C ARG A 143 9.89 -5.05 7.66
N ARG A 144 10.86 -5.79 8.18
CA ARG A 144 10.66 -7.09 8.83
C ARG A 144 11.38 -7.12 10.17
N GLU A 145 10.83 -7.90 11.10
CA GLU A 145 11.52 -8.25 12.34
C GLU A 145 12.74 -9.13 12.04
N THR A 146 13.85 -8.88 12.75
CA THR A 146 14.97 -9.81 12.79
C THR A 146 14.63 -11.05 13.62
N GLU A 147 15.36 -12.15 13.41
CA GLU A 147 15.18 -13.40 14.18
C GLU A 147 15.36 -13.20 15.70
N GLU A 148 16.10 -12.17 16.10
CA GLU A 148 16.33 -11.79 17.50
C GLU A 148 15.21 -10.88 18.06
N GLY A 149 14.23 -10.45 17.25
CA GLY A 149 13.06 -9.66 17.66
C GLY A 149 13.35 -8.21 18.08
N GLU A 150 14.62 -7.81 18.15
CA GLU A 150 15.03 -6.52 18.72
C GLU A 150 15.08 -5.38 17.71
N LYS A 151 15.12 -5.66 16.39
CA LYS A 151 15.26 -4.62 15.36
C LYS A 151 14.40 -4.87 14.13
N GLN A 152 13.75 -3.81 13.66
CA GLN A 152 13.13 -3.76 12.34
C GLN A 152 14.21 -3.46 11.30
N VAL A 153 14.32 -4.28 10.26
CA VAL A 153 15.24 -4.04 9.13
C VAL A 153 14.46 -3.79 7.85
N ARG A 154 14.94 -2.85 7.03
CA ARG A 154 14.34 -2.60 5.71
C ARG A 154 14.47 -3.83 4.82
N ILE A 155 13.38 -4.15 4.13
CA ILE A 155 13.36 -5.17 3.10
C ILE A 155 13.98 -4.57 1.83
N ASP A 156 14.98 -5.25 1.26
CA ASP A 156 15.50 -4.88 -0.04
C ASP A 156 14.73 -5.63 -1.13
N TYR A 157 14.07 -4.86 -2.00
CA TYR A 157 13.30 -5.37 -3.12
C TYR A 157 14.14 -5.54 -4.40
N SER A 158 15.44 -5.21 -4.40
CA SER A 158 16.31 -5.31 -5.59
C SER A 158 16.47 -6.75 -6.09
N ASP A 159 16.46 -7.72 -5.17
CA ASP A 159 16.61 -9.15 -5.44
C ASP A 159 15.29 -9.88 -5.74
N LEU A 160 14.14 -9.16 -5.74
CA LEU A 160 12.87 -9.72 -6.17
C LEU A 160 12.87 -9.96 -7.67
N GLY A 161 13.39 -11.13 -8.07
CA GLY A 161 13.27 -11.61 -9.43
C GLY A 161 11.80 -11.70 -9.87
N VAL A 162 11.54 -11.52 -11.17
CA VAL A 162 10.19 -11.57 -11.79
C VAL A 162 9.39 -12.82 -11.38
N LYS A 163 10.06 -13.94 -11.08
CA LYS A 163 9.42 -15.17 -10.59
C LYS A 163 8.85 -15.07 -9.16
N HIS A 164 9.51 -14.32 -8.26
CA HIS A 164 9.07 -14.17 -6.88
C HIS A 164 7.82 -13.28 -6.79
N LEU A 165 7.71 -12.27 -7.66
CA LEU A 165 6.49 -11.45 -7.79
C LEU A 165 5.29 -12.29 -8.24
N GLY A 166 5.46 -13.17 -9.24
CA GLY A 166 4.40 -14.07 -9.69
C GLY A 166 3.84 -14.95 -8.57
N GLY A 167 4.69 -15.54 -7.74
CA GLY A 167 4.26 -16.38 -6.60
C GLY A 167 3.56 -15.59 -5.48
N ILE A 168 4.01 -14.37 -5.19
CA ILE A 168 3.31 -13.48 -4.25
C ILE A 168 1.91 -13.14 -4.79
N TYR A 169 1.79 -12.90 -6.10
CA TYR A 169 0.52 -12.55 -6.73
C TYR A 169 -0.47 -13.71 -6.78
N GLU A 170 -0.01 -14.91 -7.14
CA GLU A 170 -0.85 -16.12 -7.11
C GLU A 170 -1.35 -16.38 -5.68
N GLY A 171 -0.47 -16.34 -4.68
CA GLY A 171 -0.86 -16.53 -3.29
C GLY A 171 -1.84 -15.46 -2.78
N LEU A 172 -1.69 -14.20 -3.20
CA LEU A 172 -2.63 -13.13 -2.83
C LEU A 172 -4.00 -13.28 -3.49
N LEU A 173 -4.06 -13.80 -4.72
CA LEU A 173 -5.31 -14.05 -5.44
C LEU A 173 -6.11 -15.23 -4.85
N GLU A 174 -5.45 -16.12 -4.11
CA GLU A 174 -6.12 -17.23 -3.42
C GLU A 174 -6.96 -16.78 -2.22
N TYR A 175 -6.73 -15.57 -1.69
CA TYR A 175 -7.49 -15.06 -0.56
C TYR A 175 -8.83 -14.48 -1.04
N GLU A 176 -9.92 -14.89 -0.41
CA GLU A 176 -11.24 -14.26 -0.57
C GLU A 176 -11.53 -13.37 0.64
N LEU A 177 -11.95 -12.13 0.35
CA LEU A 177 -12.47 -11.21 1.35
C LEU A 177 -13.90 -11.64 1.71
N LYS A 178 -14.16 -11.90 3.00
CA LYS A 178 -15.48 -12.22 3.52
C LYS A 178 -15.86 -11.24 4.62
N SER A 179 -17.10 -10.74 4.54
CA SER A 179 -17.69 -9.97 5.63
C SER A 179 -17.90 -10.88 6.84
N ALA A 180 -17.60 -10.35 8.03
CA ALA A 180 -17.80 -11.07 9.27
C ALA A 180 -18.86 -10.35 10.10
N ASP A 181 -19.87 -11.10 10.53
CA ASP A 181 -20.98 -10.58 11.35
C ASP A 181 -20.53 -10.14 12.76
N GLU A 182 -19.33 -10.57 13.16
CA GLU A 182 -18.71 -10.27 14.44
C GLU A 182 -17.19 -10.13 14.30
N LYS A 183 -16.54 -9.57 15.32
CA LYS A 183 -15.08 -9.46 15.35
C LYS A 183 -14.47 -10.86 15.41
N LYS A 184 -13.73 -11.24 14.35
CA LYS A 184 -12.99 -12.50 14.29
C LYS A 184 -11.49 -12.30 14.47
N ILE A 185 -10.80 -13.32 14.96
CA ILE A 185 -9.35 -13.38 15.09
C ILE A 185 -8.85 -14.59 14.28
N ALA A 186 -7.76 -14.41 13.55
CA ALA A 186 -7.08 -15.51 12.88
C ALA A 186 -6.19 -16.26 13.88
N VAL A 187 -6.45 -17.55 14.04
CA VAL A 187 -5.63 -18.47 14.84
C VAL A 187 -4.97 -19.47 13.91
N LYS A 188 -3.67 -19.72 14.10
CA LYS A 188 -2.92 -20.71 13.33
C LYS A 188 -3.12 -22.09 13.96
N GLU A 189 -3.88 -22.95 13.30
CA GLU A 189 -4.17 -24.31 13.74
C GLU A 189 -3.66 -25.30 12.67
N ASN A 190 -2.73 -26.19 13.04
CA ASN A 190 -2.13 -27.20 12.14
C ASN A 190 -1.58 -26.63 10.81
N GLY A 191 -0.99 -25.43 10.86
CA GLY A 191 -0.43 -24.77 9.67
C GLY A 191 -1.44 -24.03 8.80
N SER A 192 -2.73 -24.08 9.13
CA SER A 192 -3.82 -23.35 8.45
C SER A 192 -4.35 -22.21 9.32
N LEU A 193 -4.84 -21.14 8.70
CA LEU A 193 -5.50 -20.04 9.40
C LEU A 193 -6.99 -20.36 9.58
N LYS A 194 -7.46 -20.30 10.83
CA LYS A 194 -8.87 -20.44 11.19
C LYS A 194 -9.36 -19.14 11.81
N TRP A 195 -10.47 -18.62 11.31
CA TRP A 195 -11.11 -17.40 11.82
C TRP A 195 -12.15 -17.78 12.87
N VAL A 196 -11.87 -17.47 14.13
CA VAL A 196 -12.74 -17.74 15.30
C VAL A 196 -13.28 -16.44 15.89
N SER A 197 -14.39 -16.50 16.63
CA SER A 197 -14.91 -15.30 17.30
C SER A 197 -13.89 -14.78 18.31
N ALA A 198 -13.68 -13.46 18.36
CA ALA A 198 -12.79 -12.84 19.34
C ALA A 198 -13.21 -13.18 20.78
N THR A 199 -14.50 -13.43 21.01
CA THR A 199 -15.04 -13.79 22.34
C THR A 199 -14.85 -15.26 22.71
N GLU A 200 -14.53 -16.13 21.74
CA GLU A 200 -14.20 -17.54 21.99
C GLU A 200 -12.74 -17.68 22.43
N VAL A 201 -11.83 -16.88 21.85
CA VAL A 201 -10.39 -16.90 22.18
C VAL A 201 -10.13 -16.43 23.62
N ASP A 202 -10.88 -15.43 24.11
CA ASP A 202 -10.75 -14.95 25.50
C ASP A 202 -11.18 -16.00 26.56
N LYS A 203 -11.84 -17.10 26.16
CA LYS A 203 -12.26 -18.17 27.07
C LYS A 203 -11.29 -19.36 27.11
N ASP A 204 -10.53 -19.60 26.05
CA ASP A 204 -9.68 -20.80 25.90
C ASP A 204 -8.20 -20.56 26.27
N PHE A 205 -7.78 -19.31 26.51
CA PHE A 205 -6.40 -18.97 26.92
C PHE A 205 -6.28 -18.36 28.33
N SER A 206 -7.34 -18.49 29.16
CA SER A 206 -7.39 -17.99 30.53
C SER A 206 -7.24 -19.07 31.62
N ASP A 207 -6.76 -20.28 31.27
CA ASP A 207 -6.42 -21.35 32.23
C ASP A 207 -4.91 -21.62 32.28
#